data_AF-A0A920G5E4-F1
#
_entry.id   AF-A0A920G5E4-F1
#
_cell.length_a   1.000
_cell.length_b   1.000
_cell.length_c   1.000
_cell.angle_alpha   90.00
_cell.angle_beta   90.00
_cell.angle_gamma   90.00
#
_symmetry.space_group_name_H-M   'P 1'
#
loop_
_entity.id
_entity.type
_entity.pdbx_description
1 polymer ?
#
loop_
_entity_poly.entity_id
_entity_poly.type
_entity_poly.pdbx_seq_one_letter_code
_entity_poly.pdbx_strand_id
1 'polypeptide(L)'
;MTDLRARQVCEADFAQFDYVVAMDRDNLALLEASCPPAAQDRLSLMLDWAEGWGDEVPDPYYGGDEGFMRVFDMLTEASQGLLAHIVSSHGLAGRS
;
A
#
# COMPACT_ATOMS: atom_id res chain seq x y z
N MET A 1 20.87 2.37 -0.49
CA MET A 1 19.46 2.49 -0.89
C MET A 1 19.35 3.70 -1.80
N THR A 2 19.61 3.57 -3.10
CA THR A 2 19.94 4.78 -3.89
C THR A 2 19.27 4.92 -5.26
N ASP A 3 18.38 4.00 -5.65
CA ASP A 3 17.72 4.04 -6.97
C ASP A 3 16.20 4.25 -6.95
N LEU A 4 15.61 4.58 -5.80
CA LEU A 4 14.21 4.99 -5.77
C LEU A 4 14.06 6.38 -6.41
N ARG A 5 13.21 6.47 -7.42
CA ARG A 5 12.86 7.69 -8.14
C ARG A 5 11.36 7.75 -8.28
N ALA A 6 10.80 8.94 -8.12
CA ALA A 6 9.40 9.17 -8.41
C ALA A 6 9.12 8.79 -9.87
N ARG A 7 8.07 8.00 -10.07
CA ARG A 7 7.57 7.59 -11.38
C ARG A 7 6.04 7.62 -11.30
N GLN A 8 5.40 8.04 -12.38
CA GLN A 8 3.96 7.97 -12.49
C GLN A 8 3.51 6.52 -12.72
N VAL A 9 2.43 6.12 -12.06
CA VAL A 9 1.76 4.84 -12.31
C VAL A 9 1.20 4.84 -13.74
N CYS A 10 1.33 3.72 -14.45
CA CYS A 10 0.78 3.53 -15.78
C CYS A 10 0.01 2.21 -15.87
N GLU A 11 -0.75 2.05 -16.95
CA GLU A 11 -1.62 0.88 -17.14
C GLU A 11 -0.88 -0.46 -17.05
N ALA A 12 0.38 -0.51 -17.51
CA ALA A 12 1.21 -1.70 -17.44
C ALA A 12 1.49 -2.16 -16.00
N ASP A 13 1.45 -1.24 -15.02
CA ASP A 13 1.64 -1.57 -13.61
C ASP A 13 0.51 -2.48 -13.10
N PHE A 14 -0.74 -2.23 -13.51
CA PHE A 14 -1.89 -3.06 -13.10
C PHE A 14 -1.84 -4.48 -13.66
N ALA A 15 -1.14 -4.69 -14.77
CA ALA A 15 -0.87 -6.03 -15.30
C ALA A 15 0.32 -6.71 -14.61
N GLN A 16 1.34 -5.92 -14.25
CA GLN A 16 2.61 -6.39 -13.70
C GLN A 16 2.53 -6.77 -12.22
N PHE A 17 1.79 -6.02 -11.41
CA PHE A 17 1.74 -6.21 -9.96
C PHE A 17 0.45 -6.92 -9.55
N ASP A 18 0.58 -7.87 -8.61
CA ASP A 18 -0.56 -8.57 -8.01
C ASP A 18 -1.28 -7.71 -6.96
N TYR A 19 -0.56 -6.75 -6.36
CA TYR A 19 -1.07 -5.83 -5.34
C TYR A 19 -0.60 -4.41 -5.68
N VAL A 20 -1.54 -3.46 -5.72
CA VAL A 20 -1.26 -2.02 -5.88
C VAL A 20 -1.91 -1.29 -4.71
N VAL A 21 -1.06 -0.76 -3.83
CA VAL A 21 -1.49 -0.28 -2.51
C VAL A 21 -1.36 1.24 -2.43
N ALA A 22 -2.47 1.92 -2.22
CA ALA A 22 -2.56 3.38 -2.10
C ALA A 22 -2.33 3.84 -0.65
N MET A 23 -1.75 5.03 -0.46
CA MET A 23 -1.52 5.58 0.89
C MET A 23 -2.75 6.31 1.45
N ASP A 24 -3.62 6.80 0.58
CA ASP A 24 -4.82 7.57 0.93
C ASP A 24 -5.93 7.37 -0.12
N ARG A 25 -7.11 7.92 0.17
CA ARG A 25 -8.30 7.78 -0.68
C ARG A 25 -8.18 8.53 -2.00
N ASP A 26 -7.44 9.63 -2.06
CA ASP A 26 -7.24 10.39 -3.30
C ASP A 26 -6.37 9.59 -4.28
N ASN A 27 -5.32 8.95 -3.76
CA ASN A 27 -4.44 8.06 -4.49
C ASN A 27 -5.22 6.86 -5.01
N LEU A 28 -6.05 6.25 -4.16
CA LEU A 28 -6.90 5.13 -4.55
C LEU A 28 -7.87 5.53 -5.67
N ALA A 29 -8.59 6.66 -5.52
CA ALA A 29 -9.54 7.13 -6.54
C ALA A 29 -8.87 7.37 -7.90
N LEU A 30 -7.63 7.89 -7.91
CA LEU A 30 -6.85 8.07 -9.14
C LEU A 30 -6.43 6.73 -9.77
N LEU A 31 -6.07 5.74 -8.95
CA LEU A 31 -5.79 4.38 -9.42
C LEU A 31 -7.04 3.72 -9.97
N GLU A 32 -8.17 3.77 -9.26
CA GLU A 32 -9.46 3.22 -9.69
C GLU A 32 -9.92 3.80 -11.03
N ALA A 33 -9.73 5.11 -11.24
CA ALA A 33 -10.08 5.80 -12.48
C ALA A 33 -9.21 5.38 -13.68
N SER A 34 -7.99 4.89 -13.44
CA SER A 34 -7.05 4.46 -14.49
C SER A 34 -6.89 2.95 -14.59
N CYS A 35 -7.41 2.18 -13.63
CA CYS A 35 -7.30 0.74 -13.56
C CYS A 35 -8.35 0.04 -14.45
N PRO A 36 -7.93 -0.90 -15.32
CA PRO A 36 -8.86 -1.73 -16.06
C PRO A 36 -9.80 -2.51 -15.12
N PRO A 37 -11.09 -2.70 -15.47
CA PRO A 37 -12.06 -3.39 -14.61
C PRO A 37 -11.62 -4.78 -14.12
N ALA A 38 -10.80 -5.50 -14.91
CA ALA A 38 -10.31 -6.83 -14.60
C ALA A 38 -9.18 -6.87 -13.55
N ALA A 39 -8.65 -5.72 -13.13
CA ALA A 39 -7.57 -5.61 -12.15
C ALA A 39 -7.95 -4.74 -10.93
N GLN A 40 -9.22 -4.37 -10.81
CA GLN A 40 -9.73 -3.56 -9.69
C GLN A 40 -9.59 -4.28 -8.34
N ASP A 41 -9.60 -5.62 -8.35
CA ASP A 41 -9.40 -6.48 -7.17
C ASP A 41 -7.97 -6.43 -6.61
N ARG A 42 -7.03 -5.83 -7.33
CA ARG A 42 -5.63 -5.65 -6.90
C ARG A 42 -5.40 -4.36 -6.11
N LEU A 43 -6.38 -3.46 -6.11
CA LEU A 43 -6.27 -2.16 -5.45
C LEU A 43 -6.70 -2.28 -3.98
N SER A 44 -5.92 -1.67 -3.09
CA SER A 44 -6.29 -1.52 -1.69
C SER A 44 -5.70 -0.24 -1.11
N LEU A 45 -6.17 0.18 0.06
CA LEU A 45 -5.44 1.12 0.91
C LEU A 45 -4.35 0.37 1.67
N MET A 46 -3.31 1.11 2.08
CA MET A 46 -2.26 0.57 2.95
C MET A 46 -2.85 0.17 4.30
N LEU A 47 -3.73 1.02 4.86
CA LEU A 47 -4.30 0.79 6.17
C LEU A 47 -5.43 -0.23 6.21
N ASP A 48 -5.90 -0.74 5.06
CA ASP A 48 -6.77 -1.94 5.00
C ASP A 48 -6.08 -3.16 5.64
N TRP A 49 -4.75 -3.12 5.74
CA TRP A 49 -3.90 -4.19 6.29
C TRP A 49 -3.48 -3.95 7.74
N ALA A 50 -4.02 -2.93 8.41
CA ALA A 50 -3.75 -2.64 9.83
C ALA A 50 -5.07 -2.45 10.60
N GLU A 51 -5.05 -2.62 11.92
CA GLU A 51 -6.26 -2.46 12.73
C GLU A 51 -6.26 -1.13 13.48
N GLY A 52 -7.38 -0.39 13.43
CA GLY A 52 -7.60 0.77 14.28
C GLY A 52 -6.92 2.08 13.83
N TRP A 53 -6.29 2.11 12.66
CA TRP A 53 -5.65 3.32 12.12
C TRP A 53 -6.52 4.17 11.18
N GLY A 54 -7.67 3.63 10.74
CA GLY A 54 -8.51 4.27 9.72
C GLY A 54 -7.99 4.01 8.32
N ASP A 55 -8.29 4.91 7.39
CA ASP A 55 -8.17 4.64 5.94
C ASP A 55 -7.11 5.51 5.24
N GLU A 56 -6.53 6.48 5.94
CA GLU A 56 -5.62 7.48 5.36
C GLU A 56 -4.30 7.54 6.13
N VAL A 57 -3.19 7.39 5.42
CA VAL A 57 -1.86 7.71 5.94
C VAL A 57 -1.67 9.23 5.84
N PRO A 58 -1.57 9.96 6.97
CA PRO A 58 -1.43 11.41 6.93
C PRO A 58 -0.05 11.81 6.38
N ASP A 59 0.02 12.98 5.76
CA ASP A 59 1.29 13.55 5.33
C ASP A 59 2.20 13.81 6.55
N PRO A 60 3.38 13.16 6.63
CA PRO A 60 4.26 13.23 7.79
C PRO A 60 4.88 14.63 8.00
N TYR A 61 4.89 15.48 6.98
CA TYR A 61 5.59 16.78 7.02
C TYR A 61 4.88 17.83 7.88
N TYR A 62 3.60 17.63 8.25
CA TYR A 62 2.82 18.61 9.03
C TYR A 62 2.87 18.40 10.55
N GLY A 63 3.50 17.32 11.04
CA GLY A 63 3.50 16.93 12.46
C GLY A 63 4.84 17.00 13.21
N GLY A 64 5.91 17.49 12.57
CA GLY A 64 7.27 17.40 13.13
C GLY A 64 7.70 15.93 13.33
N ASP A 65 8.65 15.68 14.24
CA ASP A 65 9.20 14.34 14.46
C ASP A 65 8.14 13.31 14.91
N GLU A 66 7.11 13.75 15.66
CA GLU A 66 6.00 12.88 16.10
C GLU A 66 5.09 12.44 14.94
N GLY A 67 4.89 13.32 13.95
CA GLY A 67 4.14 12.99 12.73
C GLY A 67 4.80 11.87 11.93
N PHE A 68 6.13 11.94 11.78
CA PHE A 68 6.90 10.89 11.12
C PHE A 68 6.84 9.56 11.88
N MET A 69 6.97 9.60 13.21
CA MET A 69 6.92 8.37 14.01
C MET A 69 5.56 7.68 13.91
N ARG A 70 4.47 8.46 13.97
CA ARG A 70 3.12 7.93 13.82
C ARG A 70 2.90 7.27 12.46
N VAL A 71 3.33 7.92 11.37
CA VAL A 71 3.24 7.34 10.03
C VAL A 71 4.10 6.07 9.93
N PHE A 72 5.28 6.07 10.54
CA PHE A 72 6.14 4.90 10.56
C PHE A 72 5.48 3.69 11.27
N ASP A 73 4.82 3.92 12.41
CA ASP A 73 4.13 2.86 13.15
C ASP A 73 2.95 2.30 12.33
N MET A 74 2.15 3.17 11.73
CA MET A 74 1.06 2.80 10.81
C MET A 74 1.57 1.91 9.67
N LEU A 75 2.62 2.34 8.97
CA LEU A 75 3.19 1.59 7.85
C LEU A 75 3.81 0.27 8.29
N THR A 76 4.41 0.23 9.49
CA THR A 76 5.00 -0.99 10.05
C THR A 76 3.93 -2.04 10.31
N GLU A 77 2.83 -1.67 10.96
CA GLU A 77 1.73 -2.58 11.25
C GLU A 77 1.06 -3.06 9.96
N ALA A 78 0.70 -2.13 9.07
CA ALA A 78 0.09 -2.45 7.77
C ALA A 78 0.98 -3.37 6.92
N SER A 79 2.30 -3.14 6.92
CA SER A 79 3.25 -4.00 6.19
C SER A 79 3.26 -5.43 6.72
N GLN A 80 3.09 -5.61 8.04
CA GLN A 80 3.01 -6.94 8.65
C GLN A 80 1.71 -7.66 8.25
N GLY A 81 0.58 -6.96 8.28
CA GLY A 81 -0.70 -7.51 7.85
C GLY A 81 -0.70 -7.89 6.36
N LEU A 82 -0.18 -7.02 5.49
CA LEU A 82 -0.04 -7.29 4.06
C LEU A 82 0.88 -8.49 3.81
N LEU A 83 2.03 -8.56 4.51
CA LEU A 83 2.94 -9.71 4.38
C LEU A 83 2.26 -11.01 4.81
N ALA A 84 1.51 -11.01 5.92
CA ALA A 84 0.77 -12.18 6.38
C ALA A 84 -0.27 -12.62 5.34
N HIS A 85 -0.98 -11.67 4.73
CA HIS A 85 -1.90 -11.94 3.63
C HIS A 85 -1.19 -12.58 2.44
N ILE A 86 -0.10 -11.98 1.94
CA ILE A 86 0.66 -12.50 0.80
C ILE A 86 1.17 -13.92 1.09
N VAL A 87 1.72 -14.15 2.28
CA VAL A 87 2.23 -15.47 2.68
C VAL A 87 1.11 -16.52 2.68
N SER A 88 -0.07 -16.17 3.20
CA SER A 88 -1.22 -17.08 3.23
C SER A 88 -1.82 -17.31 1.85
N SER A 89 -2.04 -16.25 1.07
CA SER A 89 -2.69 -16.30 -0.25
C SER A 89 -1.85 -17.04 -1.28
N HIS A 90 -0.52 -16.96 -1.19
CA HIS A 90 0.40 -17.61 -2.12
C HIS A 90 1.07 -18.88 -1.56
N GLY A 91 0.68 -19.33 -0.36
CA GLY A 91 1.21 -20.56 0.25
C GLY A 91 2.73 -20.52 0.49
N LEU A 92 3.28 -19.36 0.84
CA LEU A 92 4.73 -19.16 1.00
C LEU A 92 5.25 -19.59 2.38
N ALA A 93 4.37 -19.99 3.29
CA ALA A 93 4.74 -20.52 4.59
C ALA A 93 5.39 -21.91 4.43
N GLY A 94 6.70 -22.02 4.61
CA GLY A 94 7.40 -23.31 4.73
C GLY A 94 8.36 -23.70 3.59
N ARG A 95 8.90 -22.75 2.82
CA ARG A 95 10.09 -23.01 1.98
C ARG A 95 11.37 -22.89 2.82
N SER A 96 11.62 -23.88 3.68
CA SER A 96 12.94 -24.15 4.27
C SER A 96 13.71 -25.16 3.43
#